data_AF-A0A2P6W049-F1
#
_entry.id   AF-A0A2P6W049-F1
#
_cell.length_a   1.000
_cell.length_b   1.000
_cell.length_c   1.000
_cell.angle_alpha   90.00
_cell.angle_beta   90.00
_cell.angle_gamma   90.00
#
_symmetry.space_group_name_H-M   'P 1'
#
loop_
_entity.id
_entity.type
_entity.pdbx_description
1 polymer ?
#
loop_
_entity_poly.entity_id
_entity_poly.type
_entity_poly.pdbx_seq_one_letter_code
_entity_poly.pdbx_strand_id
1 'polypeptide(L)'
;MSEDQHPFVDEEARKSTTIVTKHSLAIPEEEQKYKKSERAWNWEKIVDLFFPHEQSPKRNKYAKIFLRELKKEGEIGSKKLNSFDEWGHEKGKSNLKNNILPKLRRLGIIKYEYMEFRGRNEGKKGRRKIIKPAKSFTSILDSMANGWVAFESAALD
;
A
#
# COMPACT_ATOMS: atom_id res chain seq x y z
N MET A 1 20.75 -0.29 63.23
CA MET A 1 21.90 0.58 62.90
C MET A 1 22.73 -0.17 61.86
N SER A 2 23.22 0.53 60.82
CA SER A 2 23.76 0.11 59.51
C SER A 2 22.66 -0.26 58.49
N GLU A 3 22.11 0.68 57.73
CA GLU A 3 22.65 1.36 56.52
C GLU A 3 23.06 0.37 55.42
N ASP A 4 22.18 0.21 54.42
CA ASP A 4 22.53 -0.05 53.02
C ASP A 4 21.40 0.51 52.13
N GLN A 5 21.44 1.83 51.91
CA GLN A 5 20.66 2.50 50.88
C GLN A 5 21.36 2.28 49.54
N HIS A 6 20.85 1.37 48.71
CA HIS A 6 21.18 1.34 47.28
C HIS A 6 20.25 2.30 46.52
N PRO A 7 20.76 3.37 45.88
CA PRO A 7 19.94 4.38 45.25
C PRO A 7 19.89 4.15 43.74
N PHE A 8 19.20 3.11 43.26
CA PHE A 8 18.79 3.05 41.85
C PHE A 8 17.81 1.90 41.59
N VAL A 9 16.53 2.09 41.86
CA VAL A 9 15.49 1.28 41.21
C VAL A 9 14.41 2.25 40.73
N ASP A 10 14.66 2.85 39.57
CA ASP A 10 13.65 3.58 38.81
C ASP A 10 12.48 2.63 38.51
N GLU A 11 11.31 2.91 39.10
CA GLU A 11 10.07 2.17 38.86
C GLU A 11 9.59 2.28 37.39
N GLU A 12 10.21 3.14 36.58
CA GLU A 12 9.96 3.28 35.15
C GLU A 12 10.48 2.09 34.32
N ALA A 13 11.46 1.34 34.83
CA ALA A 13 12.06 0.20 34.12
C ALA A 13 11.11 -1.01 33.97
N ARG A 14 9.92 -0.99 34.60
CA ARG A 14 8.92 -2.07 34.47
C ARG A 14 7.92 -1.88 33.33
N LYS A 15 7.98 -0.77 32.56
CA LYS A 15 7.00 -0.50 31.49
C LYS A 15 7.51 -0.68 30.06
N SER A 16 8.78 -1.00 29.85
CA SER A 16 9.32 -1.24 28.51
C SER A 16 9.90 -2.66 28.42
N THR A 17 9.18 -3.54 27.74
CA THR A 17 9.70 -4.84 27.29
C THR A 17 10.70 -4.61 26.16
N THR A 18 11.84 -4.00 26.47
CA THR A 18 12.93 -3.79 25.51
C THR A 18 14.12 -4.62 25.98
N ILE A 19 14.35 -5.76 25.31
CA ILE A 19 15.55 -6.56 25.51
C ILE A 19 16.72 -5.78 24.88
N VAL A 20 17.63 -5.28 25.72
CA VAL A 20 18.83 -4.56 25.29
C VAL A 20 20.05 -5.48 25.40
N THR A 21 20.60 -5.91 24.27
CA THR A 21 21.97 -6.44 24.20
C THR A 21 22.97 -5.33 23.90
N LYS A 22 24.17 -5.41 24.50
CA LYS A 22 25.21 -4.35 24.61
C LYS A 22 25.72 -3.71 23.30
N HIS A 23 25.24 -4.11 22.12
CA HIS A 23 25.68 -3.58 20.82
C HIS A 23 24.55 -3.17 19.86
N SER A 24 23.30 -3.13 20.29
CA SER A 24 22.20 -2.66 19.44
C SER A 24 21.75 -1.26 19.87
N LEU A 25 22.09 -0.26 19.05
CA LEU A 25 21.45 1.06 19.11
C LEU A 25 19.93 0.87 19.00
N ALA A 26 19.23 1.12 20.11
CA ALA A 26 17.78 1.13 20.13
C ALA A 26 17.31 2.34 19.31
N ILE A 27 16.91 2.10 18.07
CA ILE A 27 16.24 3.11 17.25
C ILE A 27 14.78 3.15 17.75
N PRO A 28 14.29 4.27 18.30
CA PRO A 28 12.90 4.39 18.72
C PRO A 28 11.95 4.08 17.55
N GLU A 29 10.88 3.32 17.79
CA GLU A 29 9.91 2.92 16.75
C GLU A 29 9.33 4.12 15.98
N GLU A 30 9.27 5.30 16.62
CA GLU A 30 8.78 6.53 16.00
C GLU A 30 9.73 7.12 14.93
N GLU A 31 11.04 6.85 15.01
CA GLU A 31 12.05 7.32 14.05
C GLU A 31 12.27 6.35 12.87
N GLN A 32 11.70 5.15 12.92
CA GLN A 32 11.59 4.25 11.76
C GLN A 32 10.51 4.69 10.75
N LYS A 33 9.94 5.89 10.90
CA LYS A 33 9.05 6.49 9.89
C LYS A 33 9.84 6.90 8.65
N TYR A 34 10.14 5.91 7.82
CA TYR A 34 10.56 6.03 6.43
C TYR A 34 11.61 7.13 6.19
N LYS A 35 12.85 6.92 6.66
CA LYS A 35 13.97 7.57 5.98
C LYS A 35 13.85 7.20 4.51
N LYS A 36 13.56 8.17 3.64
CA LYS A 36 13.69 8.03 2.19
C LYS A 36 15.14 7.65 1.94
N SER A 37 15.44 6.35 1.93
CA SER A 37 16.77 5.91 1.51
C SER A 37 16.97 6.46 0.10
N GLU A 38 18.20 6.82 -0.27
CA GLU A 38 18.51 7.23 -1.63
C GLU A 38 18.14 6.15 -2.67
N ARG A 39 17.97 4.91 -2.21
CA ARG A 39 17.54 3.75 -2.99
C ARG A 39 16.02 3.58 -3.05
N ALA A 40 15.23 4.41 -2.38
CA ALA A 40 13.77 4.29 -2.38
C ALA A 40 13.21 4.66 -3.76
N TRP A 41 12.47 3.72 -4.35
CA TRP A 41 11.85 3.95 -5.65
C TRP A 41 10.73 4.99 -5.54
N ASN A 42 10.69 5.94 -6.48
CA ASN A 42 9.51 6.77 -6.67
C ASN A 42 8.31 5.86 -7.02
N TRP A 43 7.13 6.16 -6.49
CA TRP A 43 5.91 5.40 -6.79
C TRP A 43 5.61 5.33 -8.29
N GLU A 44 6.02 6.33 -9.07
CA GLU A 44 5.88 6.31 -10.52
C GLU A 44 6.75 5.21 -11.16
N LYS A 45 7.98 4.99 -10.65
CA LYS A 45 8.85 3.88 -11.08
C LYS A 45 8.26 2.53 -10.69
N ILE A 46 7.62 2.44 -9.54
CA ILE A 46 6.88 1.23 -9.12
C ILE A 46 5.74 0.96 -10.11
N VAL A 47 5.02 1.99 -10.56
CA VAL A 47 3.99 1.82 -11.61
C VAL A 47 4.60 1.39 -12.94
N ASP A 48 5.76 1.91 -13.31
CA ASP A 48 6.48 1.54 -14.53
C ASP A 48 6.84 0.05 -14.55
N LEU A 49 7.14 -0.56 -13.40
CA LEU A 49 7.38 -2.01 -13.30
C LEU A 49 6.17 -2.83 -13.73
N PHE A 50 4.96 -2.41 -13.32
CA PHE A 50 3.73 -3.16 -13.61
C PHE A 50 3.08 -2.76 -14.94
N PHE A 51 3.30 -1.53 -15.38
CA PHE A 51 2.79 -1.00 -16.63
C PHE A 51 3.95 -0.34 -17.37
N PRO A 52 4.84 -1.11 -18.02
CA PRO A 52 5.99 -0.55 -18.70
C PRO A 52 5.56 0.52 -19.70
N HIS A 53 6.15 1.71 -19.59
CA HIS A 53 5.81 2.84 -20.46
C HIS A 53 6.12 2.51 -21.93
N GLU A 54 7.22 1.82 -22.20
CA GLU A 54 7.65 1.37 -23.52
C GLU A 54 6.63 0.44 -24.20
N GLN A 55 6.06 -0.50 -23.44
CA GLN A 55 5.12 -1.49 -23.97
C GLN A 55 3.69 -0.96 -24.03
N SER A 56 3.30 -0.09 -23.10
CA SER A 56 1.92 0.41 -23.03
C SER A 56 1.81 1.81 -22.42
N PRO A 57 2.18 2.86 -23.18
CA PRO A 57 2.26 4.22 -22.67
C PRO A 57 0.90 4.75 -22.18
N LYS A 58 -0.19 4.43 -22.89
CA LYS A 58 -1.56 4.81 -22.48
C LYS A 58 -1.96 4.17 -21.14
N ARG A 59 -1.66 2.88 -20.94
CA ARG A 59 -1.98 2.17 -19.69
C ARG A 59 -1.17 2.71 -18.51
N ASN A 60 0.12 2.95 -18.73
CA ASN A 60 0.99 3.57 -17.74
C ASN A 60 0.45 4.94 -17.31
N LYS A 61 0.14 5.82 -18.28
CA LYS A 61 -0.44 7.14 -18.05
C LYS A 61 -1.73 7.05 -17.23
N TYR A 62 -2.68 6.22 -17.65
CA TYR A 62 -3.96 6.06 -16.94
C TYR A 62 -3.79 5.48 -15.54
N ALA A 63 -2.86 4.54 -15.33
CA ALA A 63 -2.58 3.98 -14.00
C ALA A 63 -2.01 5.05 -13.07
N LYS A 64 -1.05 5.87 -13.55
CA LYS A 64 -0.49 6.99 -12.78
C LYS A 64 -1.55 8.03 -12.42
N ILE A 65 -2.41 8.40 -13.37
CA ILE A 65 -3.53 9.34 -13.13
C ILE A 65 -4.49 8.77 -12.09
N PHE A 66 -4.91 7.52 -12.24
CA PHE A 66 -5.82 6.87 -11.31
C PHE A 66 -5.25 6.78 -9.89
N LEU A 67 -4.01 6.35 -9.74
CA LEU A 67 -3.36 6.23 -8.42
C LEU A 67 -3.14 7.60 -7.76
N ARG A 68 -2.81 8.63 -8.55
CA ARG A 68 -2.69 10.00 -8.05
C ARG A 68 -4.02 10.49 -7.49
N GLU A 69 -5.12 10.26 -8.21
CA GLU A 69 -6.45 10.64 -7.73
C GLU A 69 -6.89 9.81 -6.53
N LEU A 70 -6.64 8.50 -6.54
CA LEU A 70 -6.95 7.62 -5.41
C LEU A 70 -6.22 8.06 -4.14
N LYS A 71 -4.97 8.49 -4.26
CA LYS A 71 -4.19 9.02 -3.14
C LYS A 71 -4.77 10.31 -2.59
N LYS A 72 -5.27 11.20 -3.46
CA LYS A 72 -5.89 12.48 -3.04
C LYS A 72 -7.22 12.26 -2.32
N GLU A 73 -8.04 11.36 -2.83
CA GLU A 73 -9.42 11.16 -2.34
C GLU A 73 -9.53 10.13 -1.22
N GLY A 74 -8.54 9.24 -1.09
CA GLY A 74 -8.55 8.11 -0.17
C GLY A 74 -9.45 6.95 -0.63
N GLU A 75 -10.55 7.24 -1.32
CA GLU A 75 -11.42 6.24 -1.95
C GLU A 75 -12.07 6.76 -3.23
N ILE A 76 -12.32 5.87 -4.19
CA ILE A 76 -12.99 6.21 -5.44
C ILE A 76 -14.25 5.37 -5.59
N GLY A 77 -15.40 6.03 -5.53
CA GLY A 77 -16.70 5.42 -5.78
C GLY A 77 -17.04 5.31 -7.27
N SER A 78 -18.05 4.48 -7.57
CA SER A 78 -18.51 4.22 -8.95
C SER A 78 -18.87 5.45 -9.79
N LYS A 79 -19.44 6.52 -9.20
CA LYS A 79 -19.77 7.77 -9.92
C LYS A 79 -18.51 8.45 -10.46
N LYS A 80 -17.54 8.69 -9.57
CA LYS A 80 -16.24 9.30 -9.90
C LYS A 80 -15.43 8.42 -10.84
N LEU A 81 -15.46 7.10 -10.64
CA LEU A 81 -14.85 6.15 -11.58
C LEU A 81 -15.47 6.21 -12.98
N ASN A 82 -16.78 6.48 -13.07
CA ASN A 82 -17.46 6.56 -14.36
C ASN A 82 -17.19 7.87 -15.11
N SER A 83 -16.74 8.91 -14.41
CA SER A 83 -16.27 10.18 -14.98
C SER A 83 -14.75 10.21 -15.17
N PHE A 84 -14.09 9.05 -15.20
CA PHE A 84 -12.64 8.99 -15.41
C PHE A 84 -12.20 9.76 -16.67
N ASP A 85 -12.96 9.70 -17.76
CA ASP A 85 -12.62 10.39 -19.01
C ASP A 85 -12.53 11.93 -18.85
N GLU A 86 -13.11 12.50 -17.80
CA GLU A 86 -13.02 13.93 -17.46
C GLU A 86 -11.69 14.28 -16.76
N TRP A 87 -10.84 13.31 -16.42
CA TRP A 87 -9.60 13.52 -15.66
C TRP A 87 -8.42 13.90 -16.57
N GLY A 88 -8.71 14.60 -17.67
CA GLY A 88 -7.70 15.11 -18.61
C GLY A 88 -7.18 14.06 -19.60
N HIS A 89 -8.00 13.08 -19.99
CA HIS A 89 -7.59 12.08 -20.98
C HIS A 89 -8.73 11.50 -21.82
N GLU A 90 -8.46 11.19 -23.09
CA GLU A 90 -9.45 10.62 -23.99
C GLU A 90 -9.74 9.14 -23.69
N LYS A 91 -11.03 8.79 -23.56
CA LYS A 91 -11.59 7.43 -23.61
C LYS A 91 -10.79 6.36 -22.84
N GLY A 92 -10.30 6.71 -21.65
CA GLY A 92 -9.46 5.85 -20.81
C GLY A 92 -10.24 4.88 -19.93
N LYS A 93 -11.55 5.12 -19.75
CA LYS A 93 -12.42 4.36 -18.82
C LYS A 93 -12.46 2.86 -19.08
N SER A 94 -12.59 2.44 -20.34
CA SER A 94 -12.62 1.01 -20.69
C SER A 94 -11.30 0.33 -20.30
N ASN A 95 -10.18 0.96 -20.64
CA ASN A 95 -8.86 0.45 -20.33
C ASN A 95 -8.61 0.40 -18.81
N LEU A 96 -9.04 1.45 -18.09
CA LEU A 96 -8.99 1.48 -16.63
C LEU A 96 -9.74 0.29 -16.03
N LYS A 97 -11.00 0.08 -16.42
CA LYS A 97 -11.85 -0.97 -15.85
C LYS A 97 -11.40 -2.38 -16.19
N ASN A 98 -10.95 -2.62 -17.41
CA ASN A 98 -10.71 -3.96 -17.93
C ASN A 98 -9.26 -4.42 -17.74
N ASN A 99 -8.29 -3.51 -17.76
CA ASN A 99 -6.87 -3.87 -17.73
C ASN A 99 -6.16 -3.39 -16.46
N ILE A 100 -6.38 -2.14 -16.08
CA ILE A 100 -5.59 -1.51 -15.01
C ILE A 100 -6.11 -1.92 -13.63
N LEU A 101 -7.40 -1.73 -13.35
CA LEU A 101 -7.96 -2.03 -12.04
C LEU A 101 -7.82 -3.51 -11.66
N PRO A 102 -8.05 -4.50 -12.56
CA PRO A 102 -7.85 -5.90 -12.21
C PRO A 102 -6.39 -6.20 -11.85
N LYS A 103 -5.43 -5.63 -12.58
CA LYS A 103 -4.00 -5.82 -12.30
C LYS A 103 -3.59 -5.18 -10.98
N LEU A 104 -4.01 -3.94 -10.71
CA LEU A 104 -3.76 -3.26 -9.43
C LEU A 104 -4.36 -4.02 -8.24
N ARG A 105 -5.54 -4.63 -8.41
CA ARG A 105 -6.16 -5.47 -7.38
C ARG A 105 -5.36 -6.75 -7.15
N ARG A 106 -4.90 -7.41 -8.22
CA ARG A 106 -4.09 -8.64 -8.12
C ARG A 106 -2.77 -8.40 -7.40
N LEU A 107 -2.17 -7.23 -7.62
CA LEU A 107 -0.98 -6.79 -6.91
C LEU A 107 -1.27 -6.33 -5.47
N GLY A 108 -2.53 -6.32 -5.03
CA GLY A 108 -2.86 -5.89 -3.67
C GLY A 108 -2.60 -4.41 -3.40
N ILE A 109 -2.54 -3.57 -4.44
CA ILE A 109 -2.42 -2.11 -4.35
C ILE A 109 -3.79 -1.50 -4.03
N ILE A 110 -4.86 -2.10 -4.55
CA ILE A 110 -6.24 -1.67 -4.31
C ILE A 110 -7.12 -2.84 -3.87
N LYS A 111 -8.21 -2.53 -3.17
CA LYS A 111 -9.30 -3.45 -2.85
C LYS A 111 -10.64 -2.90 -3.30
N TYR A 112 -11.61 -3.78 -3.49
CA TYR A 112 -13.00 -3.42 -3.76
C TYR A 112 -13.83 -3.67 -2.51
N GLU A 113 -14.61 -2.67 -2.15
CA GLU A 113 -15.66 -2.77 -1.14
C GLU A 113 -16.99 -2.47 -1.80
N TYR A 114 -18.04 -3.16 -1.35
CA TYR A 114 -19.39 -2.94 -1.82
C TYR A 114 -20.21 -2.41 -0.67
N MET A 115 -20.64 -1.15 -0.77
CA MET A 115 -21.60 -0.59 0.19
C MET A 115 -23.01 -0.83 -0.33
N GLU A 116 -23.85 -1.42 0.53
CA GLU A 116 -25.28 -1.55 0.25
C GLU A 116 -25.94 -0.19 0.45
N PHE A 117 -26.71 0.24 -0.54
CA PHE A 117 -27.50 1.45 -0.43
C PHE A 117 -28.98 1.07 -0.36
N ARG A 118 -29.66 1.50 0.69
CA ARG A 118 -31.13 1.55 0.76
C ARG A 118 -31.56 2.96 0.38
N GLY A 119 -32.19 3.10 -0.79
CA GLY A 119 -32.88 4.35 -1.14
C GLY A 119 -34.01 4.63 -0.15
N ARG A 120 -34.18 5.90 0.24
CA ARG A 120 -35.27 6.34 1.14
C ARG A 120 -36.67 6.14 0.55
N ASN A 121 -36.79 6.06 -0.78
CA ASN A 121 -38.05 5.79 -1.47
C ASN A 121 -37.91 4.47 -2.23
N GLU A 122 -38.73 3.50 -1.82
CA GLU A 122 -39.16 2.27 -2.50
C GLU A 122 -38.16 1.53 -3.43
N GLY A 123 -37.72 0.35 -2.97
CA GLY A 123 -37.47 -0.81 -3.84
C GLY A 123 -36.07 -0.97 -4.45
N LYS A 124 -35.29 0.08 -4.69
CA LYS A 124 -33.96 -0.08 -5.34
C LYS A 124 -32.86 -0.41 -4.32
N LYS A 125 -32.73 -1.71 -4.01
CA LYS A 125 -31.52 -2.27 -3.39
C LYS A 125 -30.40 -2.28 -4.43
N GLY A 126 -29.33 -1.51 -4.19
CA GLY A 126 -28.16 -1.46 -5.06
C GLY A 126 -26.88 -1.63 -4.27
N ARG A 127 -25.87 -2.25 -4.88
CA ARG A 127 -24.51 -2.31 -4.35
C ARG A 127 -23.63 -1.32 -5.09
N ARG A 128 -23.05 -0.37 -4.36
CA ARG A 128 -22.09 0.59 -4.94
C ARG A 128 -20.68 0.08 -4.71
N LYS A 129 -19.94 -0.11 -5.80
CA LYS A 129 -18.51 -0.44 -5.75
C LYS A 129 -17.70 0.80 -5.35
N ILE A 130 -16.83 0.59 -4.38
CA ILE A 130 -15.85 1.56 -3.88
C ILE A 130 -14.48 0.93 -3.97
N ILE A 131 -13.52 1.72 -4.45
CA ILE A 131 -12.13 1.31 -4.61
C ILE A 131 -11.31 2.03 -3.54
N LYS A 132 -10.55 1.27 -2.75
CA LYS A 132 -9.69 1.80 -1.69
C LYS A 132 -8.26 1.30 -1.86
N PRO A 133 -7.25 2.02 -1.34
CA PRO A 133 -5.92 1.48 -1.16
C PRO A 133 -5.97 0.20 -0.32
N ALA A 134 -5.18 -0.80 -0.70
CA ALA A 134 -4.97 -2.00 0.07
C ALA A 134 -3.59 -1.99 0.72
N LYS A 135 -3.48 -2.59 1.91
CA LYS A 135 -2.23 -2.70 2.66
C LYS A 135 -1.44 -3.97 2.31
N SER A 136 -1.99 -4.82 1.44
CA SER A 136 -1.42 -6.12 1.07
C SER A 136 -0.25 -6.04 0.09
N PHE A 137 0.00 -4.88 -0.52
CA PHE A 137 1.04 -4.75 -1.53
C PHE A 137 2.44 -5.08 -1.01
N THR A 138 2.78 -4.63 0.21
CA THR A 138 4.08 -4.92 0.83
C THR A 138 4.27 -6.42 1.06
N SER A 139 3.26 -7.08 1.63
CA SER A 139 3.28 -8.54 1.83
C SER A 139 3.45 -9.33 0.52
N ILE A 140 2.87 -8.85 -0.58
CA ILE A 140 3.07 -9.46 -1.90
C ILE A 140 4.51 -9.28 -2.37
N LEU A 141 5.11 -8.10 -2.19
CA LEU A 141 6.50 -7.87 -2.55
C LEU A 141 7.46 -8.73 -1.72
N ASP A 142 7.22 -8.87 -0.42
CA ASP A 142 8.01 -9.72 0.47
C ASP A 142 7.92 -11.19 0.03
N SER A 143 6.70 -11.65 -0.28
CA SER A 143 6.48 -13.00 -0.80
C SER A 143 7.15 -13.23 -2.16
N MET A 144 7.16 -12.23 -3.05
CA MET A 144 7.85 -12.30 -4.34
C MET A 144 9.37 -12.40 -4.17
N ALA A 145 9.93 -11.57 -3.28
CA ALA A 145 11.37 -11.58 -2.99
C ALA A 145 11.80 -12.94 -2.43
N ASN A 146 11.09 -13.46 -1.42
CA ASN A 146 11.38 -14.76 -0.84
C ASN A 146 11.26 -15.90 -1.86
N GLY A 147 10.24 -15.86 -2.73
CA GLY A 147 10.07 -16.85 -3.78
C GLY A 147 11.21 -16.84 -4.80
N TRP A 148 11.73 -15.66 -5.16
CA TRP A 148 12.87 -15.55 -6.07
C TRP A 148 14.17 -16.08 -5.45
N VAL A 149 14.43 -15.74 -4.18
CA VAL A 149 15.60 -16.26 -3.44
C VAL A 149 15.57 -17.78 -3.37
N ALA A 150 14.41 -18.37 -3.08
CA ALA A 150 14.25 -19.83 -3.05
C ALA A 150 14.53 -20.46 -4.42
N PHE A 151 14.09 -19.82 -5.51
CA PHE A 151 14.35 -20.28 -6.87
C PHE A 151 15.84 -20.25 -7.24
N GLU A 152 16.54 -19.14 -6.94
CA GLU A 152 17.98 -19.04 -7.19
C GLU A 152 18.79 -20.04 -6.36
N SER A 153 18.41 -20.24 -5.09
CA SER A 153 19.08 -21.19 -4.20
C SER A 153 18.92 -22.63 -4.69
N ALA A 154 17.75 -22.99 -5.18
CA ALA A 154 17.48 -24.32 -5.73
C ALA A 154 18.22 -24.62 -7.05
N ALA A 155 18.75 -23.59 -7.72
CA ALA A 155 19.53 -23.75 -8.94
C ALA A 155 21.03 -24.00 -8.66
N LEU A 156 21.47 -23.93 -7.39
CA LEU A 156 22.84 -24.16 -6.95
C LEU A 156 23.05 -25.59 -6.38
N ASP A 157 21.97 -26.35 -6.21
CA ASP A 157 21.97 -27.79 -5.84
C ASP A 157 21.84 -28.68 -7.09
#